data_AF-A0A6A6BPE7-F1
#
_entry.id   AF-A0A6A6BPE7-F1
#
_cell.length_a   1.000
_cell.length_b   1.000
_cell.length_c   1.000
_cell.angle_alpha   90.00
_cell.angle_beta   90.00
_cell.angle_gamma   90.00
#
_symmetry.space_group_name_H-M   'P 1'
#
loop_
_entity.id
_entity.type
_entity.pdbx_description
1 polymer ?
#
loop_
_entity_poly.entity_id
_entity_poly.type
_entity_poly.pdbx_seq_one_letter_code
_entity_poly.pdbx_strand_id
1 'polypeptide(L)'
;MNLLSYVLAILVALQPAVVVAKTVVAHVVVGVTLDDHTKDTWYEDITLAHAAGIDGFALNIVPPFNGAGGCATQISYAFGAANDFRDRTGNAFKMFFMFDYLGKPGRPWTADEIVEILGGPYHDNGAMLTINGQPVVSTFEGGDHAGDWPSIRARSGGIHLVPDWEGSGGPNFIQSHLGTVDGAFSWDMWPEYPTWVDSLPDAEYKRVLAGKTYMMGVSPWFYTDLPEYNKHRVWRGDDLWHDRWQQAISLQPDIVQIVTWNDFGEAHYIGPIRDGGIPANAKSYVQNMPHDAWRQLLPYYIAQYKSPGSAVAAEQLVYWYRLTSASVPGKKGPFDDVTGNNCEYETCYDPATVVQDKVFFTAILKSAASVVVKIGNNAETTFTASGAGAFHASLPFNGQTGVVSIRVVRNGQTVGGLQSSGAAIQGSAPNGVINYNAWVGGASA
;
A
#
# COMPACT_ATOMS: atom_id res chain seq x y z
N MET A 1 -48.21 32.26 47.35
CA MET A 1 -46.95 31.65 47.84
C MET A 1 -46.73 30.35 47.09
N ASN A 2 -45.51 30.15 46.63
CA ASN A 2 -45.11 29.42 45.42
C ASN A 2 -45.43 27.92 45.38
N LEU A 3 -45.89 27.46 44.20
CA LEU A 3 -45.63 26.12 43.67
C LEU A 3 -44.17 26.08 43.19
N LEU A 4 -43.36 25.14 43.69
CA LEU A 4 -42.03 24.84 43.15
C LEU A 4 -42.10 23.52 42.36
N SER A 5 -41.83 23.62 41.07
CA SER A 5 -41.70 22.52 40.12
C SER A 5 -40.33 21.84 40.26
N TYR A 6 -40.30 20.51 40.24
CA TYR A 6 -39.08 19.72 40.01
C TYR A 6 -38.94 19.45 38.51
N VAL A 7 -37.87 19.95 37.89
CA VAL A 7 -37.40 19.48 36.58
C VAL A 7 -35.99 18.95 36.78
N LEU A 8 -35.83 17.64 36.60
CA LEU A 8 -34.55 16.94 36.61
C LEU A 8 -33.94 17.05 35.20
N ALA A 9 -32.86 17.82 35.06
CA ALA A 9 -32.11 17.89 33.81
C ALA A 9 -31.09 16.74 33.75
N ILE A 10 -31.31 15.79 32.84
CA ILE A 10 -30.31 14.79 32.47
C ILE A 10 -29.34 15.47 31.48
N LEU A 11 -28.15 15.84 31.95
CA LEU A 11 -27.04 16.18 31.05
C LEU A 11 -26.45 14.86 30.52
N VAL A 12 -26.79 14.51 29.28
CA VAL A 12 -26.00 13.57 28.49
C VAL A 12 -24.74 14.31 28.06
N ALA A 13 -23.60 13.99 28.66
CA ALA A 13 -22.31 14.43 28.19
C ALA A 13 -22.00 13.73 26.86
N LEU A 14 -22.38 14.37 25.75
CA LEU A 14 -21.80 14.08 24.44
C LEU A 14 -20.33 14.50 24.52
N GLN A 15 -19.43 13.56 24.79
CA GLN A 15 -18.02 13.78 24.49
C GLN A 15 -17.92 14.03 22.98
N PRO A 16 -17.27 15.13 22.54
CA PRO A 16 -17.00 15.29 21.12
C PRO A 16 -16.12 14.11 20.72
N ALA A 17 -16.63 13.25 19.83
CA ALA A 17 -15.78 12.30 19.14
C ALA A 17 -14.70 13.13 18.45
N VAL A 18 -13.45 13.02 18.91
CA VAL A 18 -12.31 13.54 18.17
C VAL A 18 -12.24 12.68 16.93
N VAL A 19 -12.84 13.16 15.84
CA VAL A 19 -12.69 12.52 14.53
C VAL A 19 -11.25 12.78 14.12
N VAL A 20 -10.40 11.76 14.24
CA VAL A 20 -9.09 11.78 13.60
C VAL A 20 -9.34 12.02 12.11
N ALA A 21 -8.72 13.05 11.54
CA ALA A 21 -8.81 13.27 10.11
C ALA A 21 -8.25 12.03 9.40
N LYS A 22 -9.06 11.41 8.56
CA LYS A 22 -8.68 10.19 7.82
C LYS A 22 -7.43 10.44 7.00
N THR A 23 -6.42 9.63 7.24
CA THR A 23 -5.06 9.83 6.72
C THR A 23 -4.70 8.67 5.80
N VAL A 24 -4.06 8.96 4.67
CA VAL A 24 -3.49 7.94 3.78
C VAL A 24 -1.99 8.14 3.73
N VAL A 25 -1.23 7.11 4.05
CA VAL A 25 0.23 7.10 3.95
C VAL A 25 0.71 6.01 3.00
N ALA A 26 1.93 6.12 2.51
CA ALA A 26 2.59 5.02 1.81
C ALA A 26 3.80 4.51 2.61
N HIS A 27 3.96 3.20 2.64
CA HIS A 27 5.09 2.52 3.27
C HIS A 27 6.34 2.69 2.41
N VAL A 28 7.41 3.19 3.01
CA VAL A 28 8.72 3.38 2.37
C VAL A 28 9.73 2.51 3.09
N VAL A 29 10.31 1.54 2.38
CA VAL A 29 11.46 0.78 2.85
C VAL A 29 12.67 1.69 2.76
N VAL A 30 13.11 2.25 3.89
CA VAL A 30 14.19 3.26 3.87
C VAL A 30 15.53 2.62 3.49
N GLY A 31 15.72 1.34 3.79
CA GLY A 31 16.93 0.59 3.43
C GLY A 31 17.24 0.58 1.93
N VAL A 32 16.23 0.62 1.06
CA VAL A 32 16.45 0.64 -0.40
C VAL A 32 16.73 2.04 -0.95
N THR A 33 16.75 3.07 -0.10
CA THR A 33 17.05 4.46 -0.49
C THR A 33 18.50 4.85 -0.25
N LEU A 34 19.27 4.00 0.44
CA LEU A 34 20.59 4.35 0.98
C LEU A 34 21.61 4.77 -0.08
N ASP A 35 21.58 4.15 -1.26
CA ASP A 35 22.61 4.31 -2.29
C ASP A 35 22.31 5.41 -3.32
N ASP A 36 21.04 5.78 -3.53
CA ASP A 36 20.62 6.63 -4.65
C ASP A 36 19.71 7.82 -4.29
N HIS A 37 19.18 7.88 -3.06
CA HIS A 37 18.34 9.01 -2.66
C HIS A 37 19.14 10.18 -2.09
N THR A 38 18.78 11.36 -2.60
CA THR A 38 19.15 12.66 -2.04
C THR A 38 17.91 13.33 -1.47
N LYS A 39 18.06 14.47 -0.78
CA LYS A 39 16.91 15.28 -0.37
C LYS A 39 16.00 15.69 -1.53
N ASP A 40 16.56 15.96 -2.71
CA ASP A 40 15.76 16.31 -3.89
C ASP A 40 14.98 15.10 -4.42
N THR A 41 15.56 13.90 -4.34
CA THR A 41 14.87 12.63 -4.64
C THR A 41 13.67 12.43 -3.71
N TRP A 42 13.85 12.64 -2.40
CA TRP A 42 12.74 12.62 -1.43
C TRP A 42 11.69 13.68 -1.72
N TYR A 43 12.10 14.89 -2.12
CA TYR A 43 11.17 15.97 -2.48
C TYR A 43 10.33 15.59 -3.71
N GLU A 44 10.94 14.97 -4.72
CA GLU A 44 10.23 14.45 -5.90
C GLU A 44 9.20 13.39 -5.49
N ASP A 45 9.59 12.44 -4.66
CA ASP A 45 8.70 11.37 -4.19
C ASP A 45 7.52 11.93 -3.39
N ILE A 46 7.77 12.88 -2.49
CA ILE A 46 6.74 13.60 -1.73
C ILE A 46 5.79 14.33 -2.68
N THR A 47 6.32 14.98 -3.72
CA THR A 47 5.52 15.72 -4.70
C THR A 47 4.59 14.77 -5.47
N LEU A 48 5.10 13.62 -5.92
CA LEU A 48 4.31 12.60 -6.61
C LEU A 48 3.27 11.95 -5.69
N ALA A 49 3.63 11.65 -4.45
CA ALA A 49 2.73 11.06 -3.47
C ALA A 49 1.59 12.02 -3.13
N HIS A 50 1.92 13.28 -2.83
CA HIS A 50 0.93 14.33 -2.57
C HIS A 50 -0.01 14.55 -3.78
N ALA A 51 0.52 14.56 -5.00
CA ALA A 51 -0.29 14.66 -6.21
C ALA A 51 -1.27 13.48 -6.39
N ALA A 52 -0.93 12.30 -5.88
CA ALA A 52 -1.81 11.14 -5.84
C ALA A 52 -2.82 11.16 -4.68
N GLY A 53 -2.75 12.16 -3.78
CA GLY A 53 -3.62 12.31 -2.62
C GLY A 53 -3.12 11.64 -1.34
N ILE A 54 -1.88 11.14 -1.33
CA ILE A 54 -1.21 10.56 -0.17
C ILE A 54 -0.75 11.69 0.76
N ASP A 55 -1.02 11.57 2.06
CA ASP A 55 -0.75 12.60 3.07
C ASP A 55 0.64 12.47 3.71
N GLY A 56 1.28 11.31 3.58
CA GLY A 56 2.57 11.06 4.23
C GLY A 56 3.24 9.73 3.90
N PHE A 57 4.40 9.49 4.50
CA PHE A 57 5.09 8.21 4.45
C PHE A 57 5.24 7.55 5.83
N ALA A 58 5.06 6.23 5.85
CA ALA A 58 5.47 5.36 6.94
C ALA A 58 6.90 4.88 6.65
N LEU A 59 7.87 5.35 7.43
CA LEU A 59 9.29 5.11 7.19
C LEU A 59 9.70 3.80 7.87
N ASN A 60 9.69 2.69 7.13
CA ASN A 60 10.20 1.41 7.59
C ASN A 60 11.72 1.48 7.70
N ILE A 61 12.20 1.32 8.94
CA ILE A 61 13.61 1.37 9.27
C ILE A 61 14.06 0.09 9.95
N VAL A 62 15.23 -0.37 9.51
CA VAL A 62 15.97 -1.48 10.11
C VAL A 62 17.15 -0.96 10.90
N PRO A 63 17.61 -1.71 11.92
CA PRO A 63 18.78 -1.31 12.67
C PRO A 63 20.10 -1.67 11.95
N PRO A 64 21.22 -0.95 12.23
CA PRO A 64 21.32 0.20 13.13
C PRO A 64 20.76 1.49 12.51
N PHE A 65 20.37 2.46 13.32
CA PHE A 65 19.98 3.78 12.81
C PHE A 65 21.17 4.60 12.31
N ASN A 66 22.25 4.60 13.10
CA ASN A 66 23.48 5.34 12.83
C ASN A 66 24.60 4.41 12.33
N GLY A 67 25.60 4.97 11.65
CA GLY A 67 26.79 4.26 11.21
C GLY A 67 26.65 3.57 9.86
N ALA A 68 27.58 2.64 9.56
CA ALA A 68 27.61 1.95 8.28
C ALA A 68 26.36 1.07 8.10
N GLY A 69 25.65 1.28 6.97
CA GLY A 69 24.38 0.62 6.69
C GLY A 69 23.18 1.16 7.47
N GLY A 70 23.35 2.27 8.22
CA GLY A 70 22.26 2.93 8.92
C GLY A 70 21.50 3.95 8.07
N CYS A 71 20.29 4.29 8.51
CA CYS A 71 19.34 5.12 7.77
C CYS A 71 19.26 6.59 8.21
N ALA A 72 20.03 7.03 9.22
CA ALA A 72 19.95 8.37 9.79
C ALA A 72 20.01 9.51 8.74
N THR A 73 20.89 9.39 7.74
CA THR A 73 21.01 10.36 6.64
C THR A 73 19.74 10.43 5.80
N GLN A 74 19.16 9.28 5.44
CA GLN A 74 17.94 9.23 4.63
C GLN A 74 16.73 9.75 5.40
N ILE A 75 16.65 9.48 6.70
CA ILE A 75 15.62 10.07 7.58
C ILE A 75 15.75 11.59 7.64
N SER A 76 16.98 12.11 7.81
CA SER A 76 17.23 13.56 7.77
C SER A 76 16.80 14.18 6.43
N TYR A 77 17.11 13.52 5.32
CA TYR A 77 16.66 13.95 3.99
C TYR A 77 15.14 13.89 3.82
N ALA A 78 14.47 12.82 4.26
CA ALA A 78 13.02 12.69 4.16
C ALA A 78 12.28 13.79 4.94
N PHE A 79 12.63 14.00 6.22
CA PHE A 79 12.04 15.09 7.03
C PHE A 79 12.41 16.47 6.49
N GLY A 80 13.65 16.66 6.02
CA GLY A 80 14.08 17.91 5.38
C GLY A 80 13.28 18.21 4.12
N ALA A 81 13.07 17.22 3.25
CA ALA A 81 12.27 17.35 2.04
C ALA A 81 10.80 17.66 2.33
N ALA A 82 10.21 17.03 3.35
CA ALA A 82 8.84 17.31 3.79
C ALA A 82 8.67 18.75 4.32
N ASN A 83 9.66 19.24 5.07
CA ASN A 83 9.68 20.64 5.51
C ASN A 83 9.83 21.60 4.33
N ASP A 84 10.76 21.32 3.41
CA ASP A 84 10.92 22.11 2.18
C ASP A 84 9.62 22.12 1.35
N PHE A 85 8.93 20.98 1.26
CA PHE A 85 7.65 20.86 0.54
C PHE A 85 6.57 21.75 1.16
N ARG A 86 6.44 21.74 2.48
CA ARG A 86 5.56 22.66 3.22
C ARG A 86 5.91 24.11 2.94
N ASP A 87 7.18 24.47 3.06
CA ASP A 87 7.61 25.86 2.93
C ASP A 87 7.42 26.40 1.50
N ARG A 88 7.54 25.54 0.49
CA ARG A 88 7.37 25.90 -0.93
C ARG A 88 5.92 25.89 -1.41
N THR A 89 5.10 24.96 -0.91
CA THR A 89 3.74 24.74 -1.44
C THR A 89 2.62 25.21 -0.51
N GLY A 90 2.92 25.40 0.77
CA GLY A 90 1.92 25.64 1.83
C GLY A 90 1.18 24.36 2.27
N ASN A 91 1.42 23.21 1.64
CA ASN A 91 0.78 21.94 1.99
C ASN A 91 1.67 21.11 2.92
N ALA A 92 1.08 20.47 3.93
CA ALA A 92 1.81 19.55 4.78
C ALA A 92 1.97 18.18 4.12
N PHE A 93 3.12 17.54 4.31
CA PHE A 93 3.33 16.12 4.06
C PHE A 93 3.96 15.51 5.30
N LYS A 94 3.42 14.39 5.76
CA LYS A 94 3.71 13.82 7.07
C LYS A 94 4.61 12.59 7.00
N MET A 95 5.31 12.30 8.09
CA MET A 95 6.19 11.16 8.25
C MET A 95 5.95 10.52 9.61
N PHE A 96 6.08 9.20 9.70
CA PHE A 96 6.24 8.52 10.99
C PHE A 96 7.19 7.34 10.89
N PHE A 97 7.76 6.93 12.02
CA PHE A 97 8.66 5.79 12.08
C PHE A 97 7.91 4.48 12.20
N MET A 98 8.31 3.52 11.38
CA MET A 98 7.91 2.12 11.47
C MET A 98 9.15 1.28 11.76
N PHE A 99 9.26 0.77 12.99
CA PHE A 99 10.42 0.00 13.43
C PHE A 99 10.28 -1.45 12.99
N ASP A 100 11.13 -1.87 12.06
CA ASP A 100 11.12 -3.23 11.55
C ASP A 100 11.94 -4.16 12.46
N TYR A 101 11.25 -5.06 13.17
CA TYR A 101 11.88 -6.02 14.06
C TYR A 101 12.44 -7.25 13.33
N LEU A 102 12.04 -7.51 12.08
CA LEU A 102 12.46 -8.67 11.29
C LEU A 102 13.44 -8.32 10.16
N GLY A 103 13.56 -7.05 9.81
CA GLY A 103 14.36 -6.61 8.66
C GLY A 103 15.87 -6.74 8.85
N LYS A 104 16.35 -7.03 10.07
CA LYS A 104 17.74 -7.42 10.33
C LYS A 104 17.81 -8.73 11.13
N PRO A 105 18.02 -9.89 10.47
CA PRO A 105 18.09 -11.18 11.14
C PRO A 105 19.07 -11.19 12.33
N GLY A 106 18.58 -11.61 13.50
CA GLY A 106 19.37 -11.73 14.73
C GLY A 106 19.71 -10.40 15.41
N ARG A 107 19.15 -9.27 14.96
CA ARG A 107 19.42 -7.95 15.54
C ARG A 107 18.12 -7.13 15.58
N PRO A 108 17.17 -7.45 16.49
CA PRO A 108 15.98 -6.63 16.68
C PRO A 108 16.36 -5.24 17.21
N TRP A 109 15.40 -4.32 17.18
CA TRP A 109 15.54 -3.03 17.84
C TRP A 109 15.60 -3.20 19.36
N THR A 110 16.47 -2.43 20.01
CA THR A 110 16.45 -2.29 21.47
C THR A 110 15.60 -1.10 21.89
N ALA A 111 15.01 -1.15 23.09
CA ALA A 111 14.23 -0.03 23.63
C ALA A 111 15.04 1.27 23.72
N ASP A 112 16.34 1.19 24.04
CA ASP A 112 17.21 2.37 24.15
C ASP A 112 17.44 3.05 22.80
N GLU A 113 17.62 2.28 21.72
CA GLU A 113 17.76 2.84 20.36
C GLU A 113 16.48 3.53 19.91
N ILE A 114 15.33 2.90 20.16
CA ILE A 114 14.03 3.50 19.82
C ILE A 114 13.82 4.80 20.61
N VAL A 115 14.16 4.82 21.90
CA VAL A 115 14.10 6.03 22.73
C VAL A 115 15.01 7.14 22.20
N GLU A 116 16.23 6.82 21.78
CA GLU A 116 17.16 7.80 21.21
C GLU A 116 16.60 8.43 19.93
N ILE A 117 16.02 7.62 19.04
CA ILE A 117 15.45 8.08 17.77
C ILE A 117 14.20 8.94 18.02
N LEU A 118 13.27 8.43 18.85
CA LEU A 118 11.98 9.08 19.09
C LEU A 118 12.10 10.30 20.01
N GLY A 119 13.02 10.31 20.97
CA GLY A 119 13.33 11.48 21.81
C GLY A 119 14.25 12.49 21.12
N GLY A 120 14.64 12.23 19.87
CA GLY A 120 15.52 13.05 19.07
C GLY A 120 14.82 14.22 18.35
N PRO A 121 15.47 14.79 17.32
CA PRO A 121 15.01 16.03 16.65
C PRO A 121 13.71 15.88 15.85
N TYR A 122 13.21 14.65 15.69
CA TYR A 122 12.02 14.37 14.88
C TYR A 122 10.72 14.41 15.69
N HIS A 123 10.79 14.29 17.03
CA HIS A 123 9.61 14.28 17.91
C HIS A 123 8.69 15.48 17.67
N ASP A 124 9.27 16.68 17.73
CA ASP A 124 8.55 17.96 17.60
C ASP A 124 8.63 18.53 16.17
N ASN A 125 9.10 17.74 15.20
CA ASN A 125 9.23 18.21 13.83
C ASN A 125 7.85 18.44 13.20
N GLY A 126 7.66 19.55 12.50
CA GLY A 126 6.38 19.87 11.85
C GLY A 126 5.94 18.86 10.77
N ALA A 127 6.86 18.05 10.25
CA ALA A 127 6.57 16.94 9.34
C ALA A 127 6.22 15.63 10.06
N MET A 128 6.37 15.52 11.39
CA MET A 128 5.94 14.34 12.13
C MET A 128 4.41 14.21 12.11
N LEU A 129 3.90 13.02 11.78
CA LEU A 129 2.49 12.71 11.92
C LEU A 129 2.18 12.59 13.42
N THR A 130 1.16 13.31 13.87
CA THR A 130 0.71 13.26 15.26
C THR A 130 -0.78 12.99 15.35
N ILE A 131 -1.16 12.22 16.37
CA ILE A 131 -2.56 12.03 16.78
C ILE A 131 -2.65 12.46 18.24
N ASN A 132 -3.61 13.33 18.56
CA ASN A 132 -3.76 13.93 19.90
C ASN A 132 -2.45 14.58 20.42
N GLY A 133 -1.66 15.17 19.52
CA GLY A 133 -0.39 15.83 19.83
C GLY A 133 0.77 14.88 20.12
N GLN A 134 0.59 13.57 19.95
CA GLN A 134 1.60 12.55 20.17
C GLN A 134 2.13 12.01 18.83
N PRO A 135 3.45 11.84 18.65
CA PRO A 135 4.01 11.26 17.42
C PRO A 135 3.49 9.85 17.17
N VAL A 136 2.95 9.61 15.97
CA VAL A 136 2.55 8.26 15.56
C VAL A 136 3.81 7.40 15.42
N VAL A 137 3.75 6.17 15.91
CA VAL A 137 4.83 5.18 15.78
C VAL A 137 4.20 3.83 15.46
N SER A 138 4.83 3.08 14.56
CA SER A 138 4.41 1.72 14.19
C SER A 138 5.60 0.77 14.23
N THR A 139 5.32 -0.51 14.00
CA THR A 139 6.30 -1.59 13.91
C THR A 139 5.95 -2.48 12.74
N PHE A 140 6.93 -3.18 12.17
CA PHE A 140 6.67 -4.44 11.47
C PHE A 140 7.06 -5.55 12.45
N GLU A 141 6.06 -6.32 12.87
CA GLU A 141 6.19 -7.35 13.90
C GLU A 141 6.77 -6.83 15.24
N GLY A 142 7.34 -7.72 16.06
CA GLY A 142 7.95 -7.38 17.36
C GLY A 142 7.02 -7.51 18.56
N GLY A 143 6.01 -8.38 18.49
CA GLY A 143 5.06 -8.60 19.61
C GLY A 143 5.72 -9.18 20.86
N ASP A 144 6.82 -9.92 20.72
CA ASP A 144 7.68 -10.38 21.83
C ASP A 144 8.38 -9.22 22.57
N HIS A 145 8.47 -8.05 21.93
CA HIS A 145 8.95 -6.79 22.50
C HIS A 145 7.82 -5.85 22.97
N ALA A 146 6.57 -6.31 23.01
CA ALA A 146 5.42 -5.50 23.45
C ALA A 146 5.63 -4.87 24.86
N GLY A 147 6.37 -5.56 25.74
CA GLY A 147 6.67 -5.10 27.10
C GLY A 147 7.61 -3.88 27.19
N ASP A 148 8.34 -3.55 26.13
CA ASP A 148 9.28 -2.42 26.10
C ASP A 148 8.55 -1.08 25.92
N TRP A 149 7.40 -1.08 25.24
CA TRP A 149 6.69 0.12 24.80
C TRP A 149 6.22 1.07 25.90
N PRO A 150 5.77 0.61 27.10
CA PRO A 150 5.50 1.52 28.21
C PRO A 150 6.73 2.33 28.64
N SER A 151 7.91 1.71 28.66
CA SER A 151 9.19 2.37 28.98
C SER A 151 9.62 3.32 27.86
N ILE A 152 9.53 2.86 26.60
CA ILE A 152 9.83 3.68 25.42
C ILE A 152 9.00 4.96 25.46
N ARG A 153 7.67 4.83 25.59
CA ARG A 153 6.73 5.95 25.67
C ARG A 153 7.09 6.95 26.78
N ALA A 154 7.40 6.46 27.97
CA ALA A 154 7.74 7.33 29.10
C ALA A 154 9.05 8.09 28.89
N ARG A 155 10.01 7.49 28.18
CA ARG A 155 11.36 8.04 27.98
C ARG A 155 11.52 8.86 26.69
N SER A 156 10.62 8.71 25.73
CA SER A 156 10.67 9.40 24.43
C SER A 156 9.89 10.71 24.38
N GLY A 157 9.23 11.12 25.47
CA GLY A 157 8.33 12.29 25.47
C GLY A 157 6.86 11.99 25.16
N GLY A 158 6.53 10.70 25.01
CA GLY A 158 5.21 10.21 24.61
C GLY A 158 5.16 9.79 23.13
N ILE A 159 4.19 8.95 22.79
CA ILE A 159 3.94 8.43 21.43
C ILE A 159 2.45 8.09 21.27
N HIS A 160 2.03 7.83 20.03
CA HIS A 160 0.77 7.19 19.66
C HIS A 160 1.09 5.88 18.92
N LEU A 161 1.09 4.76 19.63
CA LEU A 161 1.58 3.47 19.13
C LEU A 161 0.49 2.71 18.37
N VAL A 162 0.74 2.41 17.10
CA VAL A 162 -0.14 1.67 16.17
C VAL A 162 0.70 0.55 15.54
N PRO A 163 1.00 -0.54 16.26
CA PRO A 163 1.93 -1.57 15.79
C PRO A 163 1.23 -2.55 14.86
N ASP A 164 2.01 -3.16 13.97
CA ASP A 164 1.64 -4.44 13.35
C ASP A 164 2.31 -5.57 14.14
N TRP A 165 1.49 -6.50 14.63
CA TRP A 165 1.87 -7.69 15.38
C TRP A 165 1.14 -8.93 14.83
N GLU A 166 0.89 -8.97 13.51
CA GLU A 166 0.16 -10.05 12.83
C GLU A 166 0.75 -11.43 13.15
N GLY A 167 2.06 -11.60 13.00
CA GLY A 167 2.81 -12.83 13.30
C GLY A 167 2.82 -13.23 14.78
N SER A 168 2.41 -12.34 15.69
CA SER A 168 2.22 -12.64 17.12
C SER A 168 0.79 -13.07 17.47
N GLY A 169 -0.07 -13.27 16.46
CA GLY A 169 -1.48 -13.64 16.61
C GLY A 169 -2.47 -12.49 16.35
N GLY A 170 -2.00 -11.42 15.70
CA GLY A 170 -2.79 -10.31 15.17
C GLY A 170 -3.82 -9.75 16.16
N PRO A 171 -5.12 -9.70 15.80
CA PRO A 171 -6.14 -9.04 16.61
C PRO A 171 -6.30 -9.64 18.01
N ASN A 172 -6.08 -10.96 18.17
CA ASN A 172 -6.15 -11.61 19.48
C ASN A 172 -5.01 -11.16 20.40
N PHE A 173 -3.79 -11.05 19.86
CA PHE A 173 -2.64 -10.56 20.61
C PHE A 173 -2.83 -9.08 20.99
N ILE A 174 -3.28 -8.25 20.05
CA ILE A 174 -3.62 -6.84 20.29
C ILE A 174 -4.67 -6.69 21.39
N GLN A 175 -5.71 -7.54 21.41
CA GLN A 175 -6.75 -7.50 22.44
C GLN A 175 -6.18 -7.64 23.86
N SER A 176 -5.15 -8.48 24.03
CA SER A 176 -4.48 -8.65 25.33
C SER A 176 -3.53 -7.49 25.71
N HIS A 177 -3.25 -6.57 24.78
CA HIS A 177 -2.31 -5.46 24.93
C HIS A 177 -2.96 -4.07 24.77
N LEU A 178 -4.28 -3.96 24.87
CA LEU A 178 -5.02 -2.68 24.72
C LEU A 178 -4.60 -1.59 25.72
N GLY A 179 -3.97 -1.96 26.84
CA GLY A 179 -3.38 -1.02 27.80
C GLY A 179 -2.02 -0.44 27.36
N THR A 180 -1.36 -1.06 26.38
CA THR A 180 -0.04 -0.69 25.86
C THR A 180 -0.14 0.10 24.55
N VAL A 181 -1.08 -0.27 23.68
CA VAL A 181 -1.22 0.27 22.32
C VAL A 181 -2.31 1.35 22.23
N ASP A 182 -2.16 2.29 21.30
CA ASP A 182 -3.17 3.31 20.97
C ASP A 182 -3.98 2.96 19.72
N GLY A 183 -3.55 1.92 19.02
CA GLY A 183 -4.15 1.38 17.82
C GLY A 183 -3.51 0.06 17.41
N ALA A 184 -3.86 -0.43 16.23
CA ALA A 184 -3.15 -1.51 15.56
C ALA A 184 -3.16 -1.31 14.04
N PHE A 185 -2.14 -1.85 13.40
CA PHE A 185 -2.00 -1.95 11.97
C PHE A 185 -2.13 -3.41 11.55
N SER A 186 -2.91 -3.69 10.50
CA SER A 186 -2.98 -5.02 9.90
C SER A 186 -2.11 -5.11 8.67
N TRP A 187 -1.18 -6.09 8.66
CA TRP A 187 -0.36 -6.47 7.52
C TRP A 187 -1.00 -7.57 6.64
N ASP A 188 -2.22 -8.00 6.97
CA ASP A 188 -2.98 -8.99 6.19
C ASP A 188 -3.67 -8.34 4.98
N MET A 189 -2.94 -8.29 3.86
CA MET A 189 -3.30 -7.49 2.69
C MET A 189 -3.49 -8.31 1.42
N TRP A 190 -2.97 -9.54 1.40
CA TRP A 190 -2.98 -10.44 0.24
C TRP A 190 -3.68 -11.74 0.61
N PRO A 191 -4.65 -12.21 -0.20
CA PRO A 191 -5.42 -13.40 0.14
C PRO A 191 -4.62 -14.70 -0.05
N GLU A 192 -4.79 -15.63 0.88
CA GLU A 192 -4.38 -17.03 0.72
C GLU A 192 -5.30 -17.73 -0.30
N TYR A 193 -4.76 -18.16 -1.44
CA TYR A 193 -5.52 -18.98 -2.39
C TYR A 193 -6.02 -20.27 -1.71
N PRO A 194 -7.26 -20.76 -1.98
CA PRO A 194 -8.19 -20.38 -3.05
C PRO A 194 -9.15 -19.23 -2.70
N THR A 195 -8.94 -18.54 -1.58
CA THR A 195 -9.82 -17.46 -1.14
C THR A 195 -9.63 -16.20 -1.98
N TRP A 196 -10.56 -15.27 -1.78
CA TRP A 196 -10.50 -13.91 -2.27
C TRP A 196 -10.27 -13.00 -1.09
N VAL A 197 -9.69 -11.82 -1.36
CA VAL A 197 -9.54 -10.83 -0.32
C VAL A 197 -10.91 -10.42 0.21
N ASP A 198 -11.05 -10.36 1.52
CA ASP A 198 -12.25 -9.85 2.17
C ASP A 198 -11.88 -8.83 3.25
N SER A 199 -12.88 -8.39 3.99
CA SER A 199 -12.75 -7.36 5.03
C SER A 199 -12.95 -7.90 6.44
N LEU A 200 -13.04 -9.24 6.60
CA LEU A 200 -13.29 -9.87 7.89
C LEU A 200 -12.12 -9.69 8.86
N PRO A 201 -10.84 -9.89 8.47
CA PRO A 201 -9.71 -9.61 9.35
C PRO A 201 -9.69 -8.14 9.80
N ASP A 202 -9.91 -7.20 8.87
CA ASP A 202 -9.95 -5.77 9.18
C ASP A 202 -11.09 -5.41 10.15
N ALA A 203 -12.27 -6.00 9.93
CA ALA A 203 -13.43 -5.81 10.81
C ALA A 203 -13.17 -6.36 12.23
N GLU A 204 -12.43 -7.46 12.34
CA GLU A 204 -12.02 -8.04 13.61
C GLU A 204 -11.05 -7.12 14.35
N TYR A 205 -10.05 -6.55 13.66
CA TYR A 205 -9.19 -5.50 14.24
C TYR A 205 -10.02 -4.34 14.79
N LYS A 206 -10.96 -3.79 14.01
CA LYS A 206 -11.83 -2.70 14.48
C LYS A 206 -12.65 -3.10 15.70
N ARG A 207 -13.13 -4.34 15.76
CA ARG A 207 -13.89 -4.88 16.89
C ARG A 207 -13.05 -4.95 18.15
N VAL A 208 -11.83 -5.53 18.09
CA VAL A 208 -10.96 -5.67 19.28
C VAL A 208 -10.42 -4.33 19.76
N LEU A 209 -10.15 -3.39 18.85
CA LEU A 209 -9.63 -2.07 19.17
C LEU A 209 -10.65 -1.18 19.89
N ALA A 210 -11.95 -1.47 19.75
CA ALA A 210 -13.03 -0.79 20.47
C ALA A 210 -12.95 0.75 20.41
N GLY A 211 -12.63 1.31 19.24
CA GLY A 211 -12.53 2.76 19.00
C GLY A 211 -11.11 3.35 19.10
N LYS A 212 -10.09 2.54 19.40
CA LYS A 212 -8.68 2.89 19.17
C LYS A 212 -8.36 2.97 17.67
N THR A 213 -7.25 3.63 17.33
CA THR A 213 -6.84 3.86 15.93
C THR A 213 -6.68 2.54 15.19
N TYR A 214 -7.39 2.39 14.08
CA TYR A 214 -7.16 1.28 13.17
C TYR A 214 -6.48 1.76 11.89
N MET A 215 -5.31 1.19 11.61
CA MET A 215 -4.58 1.36 10.36
C MET A 215 -4.81 0.12 9.49
N MET A 216 -5.36 0.32 8.30
CA MET A 216 -5.63 -0.74 7.33
C MET A 216 -4.58 -0.74 6.24
N GLY A 217 -4.05 -1.92 5.92
CA GLY A 217 -3.17 -2.09 4.76
C GLY A 217 -3.95 -2.17 3.44
N VAL A 218 -3.48 -1.44 2.42
CA VAL A 218 -3.87 -1.66 1.00
C VAL A 218 -2.63 -1.88 0.10
N SER A 219 -2.59 -2.96 -0.70
CA SER A 219 -1.49 -3.28 -1.64
C SER A 219 -2.02 -3.67 -3.02
N PRO A 220 -1.34 -3.33 -4.13
CA PRO A 220 -1.84 -3.68 -5.47
C PRO A 220 -1.51 -5.10 -5.92
N TRP A 221 -0.37 -5.65 -5.50
CA TRP A 221 0.19 -6.90 -6.04
C TRP A 221 1.13 -7.53 -4.99
N PHE A 222 1.62 -8.74 -5.21
CA PHE A 222 2.79 -9.28 -4.49
C PHE A 222 3.46 -10.37 -5.31
N TYR A 223 4.75 -10.23 -5.55
CA TYR A 223 5.58 -11.29 -6.10
C TYR A 223 7.03 -11.07 -5.70
N THR A 224 7.67 -12.11 -5.18
CA THR A 224 9.10 -12.10 -4.84
C THR A 224 9.75 -13.39 -5.27
N ASP A 225 11.00 -13.27 -5.71
CA ASP A 225 11.92 -14.37 -5.93
C ASP A 225 13.34 -13.95 -5.50
N LEU A 226 13.60 -14.04 -4.19
CA LEU A 226 14.78 -13.53 -3.49
C LEU A 226 15.38 -14.63 -2.59
N PRO A 227 16.32 -15.43 -3.10
CA PRO A 227 16.92 -16.55 -2.37
C PRO A 227 17.72 -16.12 -1.14
N GLU A 228 18.30 -14.92 -1.16
CA GLU A 228 19.04 -14.37 -0.01
C GLU A 228 18.15 -14.15 1.23
N TYR A 229 16.83 -14.11 1.05
CA TYR A 229 15.84 -13.94 2.12
C TYR A 229 14.88 -15.14 2.24
N ASN A 230 15.13 -16.22 1.49
CA ASN A 230 14.22 -17.38 1.41
C ASN A 230 12.77 -16.96 1.06
N LYS A 231 12.60 -16.02 0.12
CA LYS A 231 11.29 -15.51 -0.30
C LYS A 231 11.02 -15.85 -1.76
N HIS A 232 10.12 -16.81 -2.00
CA HIS A 232 9.80 -17.33 -3.35
C HIS A 232 8.30 -17.56 -3.50
N ARG A 233 7.52 -16.47 -3.59
CA ARG A 233 6.06 -16.57 -3.52
C ARG A 233 5.35 -15.50 -4.31
N VAL A 234 4.15 -15.87 -4.75
CA VAL A 234 3.15 -14.98 -5.32
C VAL A 234 1.82 -15.21 -4.61
N TRP A 235 1.15 -14.12 -4.24
CA TRP A 235 -0.24 -14.15 -3.81
C TRP A 235 -1.14 -13.62 -4.93
N ARG A 236 -2.44 -13.90 -4.83
CA ARG A 236 -3.40 -13.40 -5.81
C ARG A 236 -3.53 -11.87 -5.71
N GLY A 237 -2.93 -11.16 -6.66
CA GLY A 237 -3.03 -9.70 -6.82
C GLY A 237 -4.03 -9.24 -7.89
N ASP A 238 -4.66 -10.17 -8.61
CA ASP A 238 -5.49 -9.97 -9.81
C ASP A 238 -6.41 -8.73 -9.77
N ASP A 239 -7.41 -8.73 -8.88
CA ASP A 239 -8.40 -7.65 -8.69
C ASP A 239 -8.10 -6.81 -7.42
N LEU A 240 -7.01 -7.14 -6.72
CA LEU A 240 -6.73 -6.74 -5.32
C LEU A 240 -6.74 -5.23 -5.11
N TRP A 241 -6.15 -4.48 -6.04
CA TRP A 241 -6.08 -3.02 -5.94
C TRP A 241 -7.47 -2.37 -5.91
N HIS A 242 -8.40 -2.83 -6.75
CA HIS A 242 -9.77 -2.31 -6.73
C HIS A 242 -10.48 -2.72 -5.44
N ASP A 243 -10.42 -4.00 -5.09
CA ASP A 243 -11.17 -4.59 -4.00
C ASP A 243 -10.78 -4.02 -2.64
N ARG A 244 -9.48 -3.92 -2.32
CA ARG A 244 -9.00 -3.33 -1.06
C ARG A 244 -9.40 -1.88 -0.91
N TRP A 245 -9.40 -1.09 -1.99
CA TRP A 245 -9.89 0.29 -1.93
C TRP A 245 -11.41 0.37 -1.71
N GLN A 246 -12.20 -0.52 -2.31
CA GLN A 246 -13.64 -0.62 -1.99
C GLN A 246 -13.86 -0.98 -0.51
N GLN A 247 -13.07 -1.92 0.02
CA GLN A 247 -13.13 -2.31 1.42
C GLN A 247 -12.75 -1.14 2.34
N ALA A 248 -11.69 -0.38 2.05
CA ALA A 248 -11.31 0.80 2.82
C ALA A 248 -12.42 1.88 2.82
N ILE A 249 -13.08 2.10 1.67
CA ILE A 249 -14.23 3.00 1.56
C ILE A 249 -15.41 2.51 2.44
N SER A 250 -15.67 1.21 2.48
CA SER A 250 -16.75 0.64 3.29
C SER A 250 -16.44 0.63 4.79
N LEU A 251 -15.26 0.11 5.16
CA LEU A 251 -14.83 -0.09 6.55
C LEU A 251 -14.50 1.21 7.26
N GLN A 252 -14.01 2.23 6.55
CA GLN A 252 -13.62 3.52 7.10
C GLN A 252 -12.57 3.36 8.23
N PRO A 253 -11.36 2.83 7.96
CA PRO A 253 -10.25 2.88 8.93
C PRO A 253 -9.83 4.33 9.22
N ASP A 254 -9.12 4.58 10.32
CA ASP A 254 -8.59 5.91 10.66
C ASP A 254 -7.40 6.28 9.78
N ILE A 255 -6.57 5.28 9.46
CA ILE A 255 -5.42 5.41 8.58
C ILE A 255 -5.48 4.30 7.52
N VAL A 256 -5.16 4.63 6.27
CA VAL A 256 -4.83 3.63 5.25
C VAL A 256 -3.32 3.72 4.98
N GLN A 257 -2.62 2.59 5.07
CA GLN A 257 -1.23 2.48 4.66
C GLN A 257 -1.14 1.70 3.35
N ILE A 258 -0.64 2.36 2.31
CA ILE A 258 -0.35 1.75 1.02
C ILE A 258 0.99 1.01 1.12
N VAL A 259 0.99 -0.29 0.87
CA VAL A 259 2.19 -1.15 0.89
C VAL A 259 2.46 -1.59 -0.56
N THR A 260 3.41 -0.97 -1.28
CA THR A 260 4.40 0.02 -0.82
C THR A 260 4.65 1.13 -1.83
N TRP A 261 5.38 2.16 -1.40
CA TRP A 261 5.97 3.13 -2.30
C TRP A 261 7.12 2.54 -3.13
N ASN A 262 8.07 1.82 -2.51
CA ASN A 262 9.35 1.50 -3.15
C ASN A 262 9.89 0.09 -2.88
N ASP A 263 9.07 -0.86 -2.42
CA ASP A 263 9.56 -2.24 -2.26
C ASP A 263 9.56 -2.96 -3.62
N PHE A 264 10.70 -2.83 -4.31
CA PHE A 264 10.91 -3.44 -5.61
C PHE A 264 11.09 -4.96 -5.53
N GLY A 265 11.65 -5.46 -4.44
CA GLY A 265 11.90 -6.89 -4.25
C GLY A 265 10.63 -7.73 -4.13
N GLU A 266 9.56 -7.12 -3.60
CA GLU A 266 8.26 -7.79 -3.42
C GLU A 266 7.20 -7.33 -4.43
N ALA A 267 7.62 -6.55 -5.43
CA ALA A 267 6.84 -6.21 -6.62
C ALA A 267 5.47 -5.54 -6.34
N HIS A 268 5.36 -4.78 -5.26
CA HIS A 268 4.13 -4.07 -4.89
C HIS A 268 4.33 -2.57 -4.69
N TYR A 269 5.44 -2.05 -5.22
CA TYR A 269 5.74 -0.63 -5.29
C TYR A 269 4.74 0.10 -6.20
N ILE A 270 4.42 1.35 -5.85
CA ILE A 270 3.69 2.31 -6.69
C ILE A 270 4.50 3.58 -7.00
N GLY A 271 5.69 3.69 -6.43
CA GLY A 271 6.64 4.79 -6.62
C GLY A 271 7.44 4.66 -7.93
N PRO A 272 8.24 5.68 -8.28
CA PRO A 272 9.15 5.61 -9.41
C PRO A 272 10.19 4.50 -9.17
N ILE A 273 10.45 3.67 -10.18
CA ILE A 273 11.55 2.69 -10.12
C ILE A 273 12.86 3.46 -10.13
N ARG A 274 13.69 3.22 -9.10
CA ARG A 274 15.03 3.78 -8.98
C ARG A 274 16.03 2.62 -8.90
N ASP A 275 16.93 2.56 -9.88
CA ASP A 275 17.80 1.41 -10.11
C ASP A 275 18.68 1.04 -8.91
N GLY A 276 19.05 2.02 -8.06
CA GLY A 276 19.87 1.78 -6.88
C GLY A 276 19.12 1.09 -5.74
N GLY A 277 17.79 1.20 -5.71
CA GLY A 277 16.95 0.53 -4.72
C GLY A 277 16.50 -0.88 -5.09
N ILE A 278 16.80 -1.35 -6.31
CA ILE A 278 16.37 -2.69 -6.76
C ILE A 278 17.34 -3.73 -6.22
N PRO A 279 16.89 -4.72 -5.41
CA PRO A 279 17.74 -5.85 -5.04
C PRO A 279 18.31 -6.55 -6.28
N ALA A 280 19.58 -6.99 -6.22
CA ALA A 280 20.26 -7.52 -7.40
C ALA A 280 19.51 -8.67 -8.08
N ASN A 281 18.98 -9.61 -7.28
CA ASN A 281 18.18 -10.74 -7.77
C ASN A 281 16.79 -10.34 -8.26
N ALA A 282 16.26 -9.20 -7.78
CA ALA A 282 14.97 -8.65 -8.24
C ALA A 282 15.02 -7.99 -9.60
N LYS A 283 16.20 -7.52 -10.05
CA LYS A 283 16.33 -6.72 -11.27
C LYS A 283 15.71 -7.39 -12.51
N SER A 284 15.79 -8.71 -12.60
CA SER A 284 15.25 -9.48 -13.72
C SER A 284 13.72 -9.43 -13.86
N TYR A 285 12.98 -9.27 -12.75
CA TYR A 285 11.52 -9.18 -12.76
C TYR A 285 10.95 -7.78 -12.48
N VAL A 286 11.80 -6.84 -12.06
CA VAL A 286 11.44 -5.42 -11.84
C VAL A 286 11.69 -4.57 -13.09
N GLN A 287 12.78 -4.84 -13.82
CA GLN A 287 13.16 -4.00 -14.95
C GLN A 287 12.09 -4.03 -16.05
N ASN A 288 11.69 -2.84 -16.51
CA ASN A 288 10.61 -2.63 -17.50
C ASN A 288 9.21 -3.07 -17.03
N MET A 289 8.97 -3.15 -15.72
CA MET A 289 7.66 -3.45 -15.14
C MET A 289 7.13 -2.22 -14.36
N PRO A 290 6.75 -1.13 -15.05
CA PRO A 290 6.28 0.08 -14.37
C PRO A 290 4.97 -0.19 -13.61
N HIS A 291 4.87 0.39 -12.42
CA HIS A 291 3.68 0.31 -11.54
C HIS A 291 3.08 1.68 -11.21
N ASP A 292 3.69 2.77 -11.68
CA ASP A 292 3.32 4.14 -11.35
C ASP A 292 1.90 4.50 -11.80
N ALA A 293 1.39 3.85 -12.85
CA ALA A 293 0.02 4.04 -13.32
C ALA A 293 -1.03 3.63 -12.27
N TRP A 294 -0.74 2.73 -11.31
CA TRP A 294 -1.68 2.48 -10.20
C TRP A 294 -1.96 3.73 -9.35
N ARG A 295 -1.02 4.69 -9.28
CA ARG A 295 -1.22 5.97 -8.58
C ARG A 295 -2.30 6.83 -9.24
N GLN A 296 -2.55 6.68 -10.53
CA GLN A 296 -3.56 7.45 -11.27
C GLN A 296 -4.98 7.23 -10.73
N LEU A 297 -5.25 6.07 -10.12
CA LEU A 297 -6.54 5.77 -9.50
C LEU A 297 -6.70 6.36 -8.09
N LEU A 298 -5.59 6.68 -7.42
CA LEU A 298 -5.59 7.08 -6.00
C LEU A 298 -6.36 8.37 -5.72
N PRO A 299 -6.28 9.45 -6.54
CA PRO A 299 -7.07 10.64 -6.29
C PRO A 299 -8.58 10.37 -6.19
N TYR A 300 -9.11 9.43 -6.99
CA TYR A 300 -10.50 9.00 -6.89
C TYR A 300 -10.75 8.18 -5.62
N TYR A 301 -9.99 7.10 -5.40
CA TYR A 301 -10.24 6.20 -4.27
C TYR A 301 -10.03 6.89 -2.91
N ILE A 302 -8.99 7.70 -2.78
CA ILE A 302 -8.72 8.47 -1.56
C ILE A 302 -9.82 9.50 -1.32
N ALA A 303 -10.32 10.17 -2.37
CA ALA A 303 -11.45 11.08 -2.23
C ALA A 303 -12.73 10.37 -1.78
N GLN A 304 -13.05 9.20 -2.35
CA GLN A 304 -14.17 8.36 -1.88
C GLN A 304 -13.96 7.86 -0.45
N TYR A 305 -12.74 7.45 -0.10
CA TYR A 305 -12.43 6.98 1.25
C TYR A 305 -12.63 8.11 2.25
N LYS A 306 -12.01 9.27 2.03
CA LYS A 306 -12.09 10.43 2.93
C LYS A 306 -13.51 10.99 3.01
N SER A 307 -14.20 11.11 1.87
CA SER A 307 -15.56 11.63 1.74
C SER A 307 -16.40 10.77 0.78
N PRO A 308 -17.07 9.72 1.30
CA PRO A 308 -17.90 8.83 0.48
C PRO A 308 -18.95 9.59 -0.32
N GLY A 309 -19.06 9.28 -1.62
CA GLY A 309 -19.99 9.95 -2.54
C GLY A 309 -19.42 11.22 -3.20
N SER A 310 -18.12 11.49 -3.05
CA SER A 310 -17.44 12.56 -3.79
C SER A 310 -17.65 12.41 -5.31
N ALA A 311 -17.76 13.53 -6.03
CA ALA A 311 -17.90 13.48 -7.48
C ALA A 311 -16.59 13.06 -8.16
N VAL A 312 -16.69 12.49 -9.37
CA VAL A 312 -15.52 12.18 -10.20
C VAL A 312 -14.88 13.47 -10.73
N ALA A 313 -13.71 13.82 -10.21
CA ALA A 313 -12.98 15.02 -10.62
C ALA A 313 -12.38 14.90 -12.04
N ALA A 314 -11.73 13.76 -12.32
CA ALA A 314 -11.06 13.47 -13.58
C ALA A 314 -11.38 12.03 -14.03
N GLU A 315 -11.42 11.83 -15.35
CA GLU A 315 -11.53 10.48 -15.91
C GLU A 315 -10.12 9.88 -16.05
N GLN A 316 -9.99 8.61 -15.69
CA GLN A 316 -8.72 7.88 -15.69
C GLN A 316 -8.95 6.46 -16.19
N LEU A 317 -7.93 5.85 -16.78
CA LEU A 317 -7.94 4.48 -17.23
C LEU A 317 -6.62 3.84 -16.83
N VAL A 318 -6.67 2.76 -16.05
CA VAL A 318 -5.47 2.01 -15.63
C VAL A 318 -5.72 0.53 -15.88
N TYR A 319 -4.70 -0.18 -16.34
CA TYR A 319 -4.77 -1.58 -16.68
C TYR A 319 -3.46 -2.29 -16.36
N TRP A 320 -3.54 -3.56 -15.98
CA TRP A 320 -2.39 -4.36 -15.58
C TRP A 320 -2.57 -5.83 -15.97
N TYR A 321 -1.44 -6.49 -16.19
CA TYR A 321 -1.38 -7.90 -16.59
C TYR A 321 0.06 -8.42 -16.51
N ARG A 322 0.24 -9.74 -16.41
CA ARG A 322 1.53 -10.38 -16.68
C ARG A 322 1.85 -10.36 -18.16
N LEU A 323 3.13 -10.24 -18.50
CA LEU A 323 3.59 -10.27 -19.90
C LEU A 323 3.59 -11.68 -20.50
N THR A 324 3.35 -12.72 -19.72
CA THR A 324 3.26 -14.12 -20.16
C THR A 324 2.15 -14.84 -19.40
N SER A 325 1.52 -15.82 -20.04
CA SER A 325 0.62 -16.73 -19.33
C SER A 325 1.39 -17.48 -18.23
N ALA A 326 0.77 -17.70 -17.08
CA ALA A 326 1.38 -18.43 -15.98
C ALA A 326 1.58 -19.93 -16.31
N SER A 327 0.90 -20.45 -17.34
CA SER A 327 0.97 -21.85 -17.75
C SER A 327 1.90 -22.12 -18.94
N VAL A 328 2.66 -21.13 -19.42
CA VAL A 328 3.66 -21.37 -20.48
C VAL A 328 4.79 -22.27 -19.95
N PRO A 329 5.45 -23.09 -20.79
CA PRO A 329 6.64 -23.81 -20.37
C PRO A 329 7.77 -22.85 -19.95
N GLY A 330 8.38 -23.11 -18.80
CA GLY A 330 9.51 -22.33 -18.28
C GLY A 330 9.72 -22.56 -16.79
N LYS A 331 10.79 -21.95 -16.27
CA LYS A 331 11.07 -21.86 -14.85
C LYS A 331 10.06 -20.93 -14.17
N LYS A 332 9.65 -21.29 -12.96
CA LYS A 332 8.79 -20.47 -12.10
C LYS A 332 9.64 -19.42 -11.39
N GLY A 333 9.79 -18.25 -12.01
CA GLY A 333 10.73 -17.23 -11.55
C GLY A 333 12.19 -17.54 -11.91
N PRO A 334 13.10 -16.57 -11.74
CA PRO A 334 14.54 -16.74 -11.97
C PRO A 334 15.16 -18.00 -11.33
N PHE A 335 14.69 -18.41 -10.14
CA PHE A 335 15.26 -19.51 -9.37
C PHE A 335 14.47 -20.83 -9.43
N ASP A 336 13.33 -20.85 -10.13
CA ASP A 336 12.46 -22.03 -10.35
C ASP A 336 11.85 -22.64 -9.07
N ASP A 337 11.65 -21.80 -8.06
CA ASP A 337 11.17 -22.15 -6.73
C ASP A 337 9.94 -21.34 -6.30
N VAL A 338 9.43 -20.46 -7.17
CA VAL A 338 8.27 -19.63 -6.86
C VAL A 338 7.05 -20.52 -6.62
N THR A 339 6.43 -20.29 -5.47
CA THR A 339 5.21 -20.96 -5.04
C THR A 339 4.01 -20.01 -5.07
N GLY A 340 2.83 -20.57 -5.25
CA GLY A 340 1.59 -19.87 -4.92
C GLY A 340 1.36 -19.97 -3.42
N ASN A 341 1.08 -18.83 -2.77
CA ASN A 341 1.01 -18.67 -1.31
C ASN A 341 2.37 -18.76 -0.60
N ASN A 342 2.41 -18.44 0.69
CA ASN A 342 3.56 -18.64 1.55
C ASN A 342 3.56 -20.03 2.20
N CYS A 343 4.25 -20.98 1.56
CA CYS A 343 4.27 -22.39 2.00
C CYS A 343 4.90 -22.66 3.38
N GLU A 344 5.45 -21.64 4.07
CA GLU A 344 5.91 -21.77 5.45
C GLU A 344 4.76 -21.99 6.44
N TYR A 345 3.60 -21.35 6.19
CA TYR A 345 2.43 -21.41 7.07
C TYR A 345 1.08 -21.50 6.33
N GLU A 346 1.09 -21.37 5.00
CA GLU A 346 -0.08 -21.51 4.13
C GLU A 346 -0.02 -22.79 3.30
N THR A 347 -1.15 -23.18 2.70
CA THR A 347 -1.15 -24.29 1.75
C THR A 347 -0.39 -23.91 0.49
N CYS A 348 0.56 -24.76 0.09
CA CYS A 348 1.39 -24.54 -1.09
C CYS A 348 0.66 -24.89 -2.39
N TYR A 349 0.62 -23.96 -3.34
CA TYR A 349 0.00 -24.14 -4.65
C TYR A 349 0.98 -23.90 -5.80
N ASP A 350 0.62 -24.40 -6.98
CA ASP A 350 1.30 -23.98 -8.21
C ASP A 350 0.95 -22.51 -8.48
N PRO A 351 1.93 -21.62 -8.72
CA PRO A 351 1.66 -20.22 -9.07
C PRO A 351 0.59 -20.08 -10.16
N ALA A 352 0.61 -20.94 -11.19
CA ALA A 352 -0.33 -20.89 -12.30
C ALA A 352 -1.79 -21.17 -11.91
N THR A 353 -2.04 -21.70 -10.71
CA THR A 353 -3.39 -21.87 -10.16
C THR A 353 -3.85 -20.67 -9.33
N VAL A 354 -2.90 -19.91 -8.76
CA VAL A 354 -3.18 -18.76 -7.89
C VAL A 354 -3.56 -17.54 -8.72
N VAL A 355 -2.77 -17.29 -9.77
CA VAL A 355 -2.85 -16.07 -10.55
C VAL A 355 -3.60 -16.26 -11.86
N GLN A 356 -4.36 -15.26 -12.30
CA GLN A 356 -5.19 -15.40 -13.49
C GLN A 356 -4.54 -14.79 -14.73
N ASP A 357 -4.70 -15.44 -15.87
CA ASP A 357 -4.23 -14.97 -17.17
C ASP A 357 -5.25 -14.02 -17.80
N LYS A 358 -5.30 -12.78 -17.28
CA LYS A 358 -6.23 -11.74 -17.73
C LYS A 358 -5.56 -10.37 -17.81
N VAL A 359 -6.13 -9.51 -18.65
CA VAL A 359 -5.92 -8.06 -18.62
C VAL A 359 -6.96 -7.45 -17.70
N PHE A 360 -6.53 -6.96 -16.55
CA PHE A 360 -7.37 -6.28 -15.57
C PHE A 360 -7.35 -4.78 -15.84
N PHE A 361 -8.46 -4.09 -15.58
CA PHE A 361 -8.50 -2.64 -15.72
C PHE A 361 -9.51 -1.98 -14.79
N THR A 362 -9.24 -0.73 -14.45
CA THR A 362 -10.19 0.18 -13.82
C THR A 362 -10.30 1.45 -14.66
N ALA A 363 -11.52 1.84 -15.00
CA ALA A 363 -11.83 3.14 -15.57
C ALA A 363 -12.58 3.99 -14.55
N ILE A 364 -12.08 5.19 -14.25
CA ILE A 364 -12.80 6.20 -13.48
C ILE A 364 -13.55 7.08 -14.48
N LEU A 365 -14.87 7.12 -14.38
CA LEU A 365 -15.74 7.73 -15.40
C LEU A 365 -16.66 8.80 -14.80
N LYS A 366 -16.93 9.86 -15.57
CA LYS A 366 -17.89 10.93 -15.22
C LYS A 366 -19.32 10.58 -15.59
N SER A 367 -19.52 9.63 -16.49
CA SER A 367 -20.82 9.15 -16.95
C SER A 367 -20.66 7.80 -17.65
N ALA A 368 -21.79 7.17 -18.00
CA ALA A 368 -21.82 5.95 -18.81
C ALA A 368 -20.88 6.05 -20.03
N ALA A 369 -20.15 4.97 -20.27
CA ALA A 369 -19.20 4.81 -21.37
C ALA A 369 -18.92 3.32 -21.58
N SER A 370 -18.21 3.00 -22.66
CA SER A 370 -17.71 1.65 -22.91
C SER A 370 -16.19 1.62 -22.83
N VAL A 371 -15.62 0.59 -22.23
CA VAL A 371 -14.19 0.30 -22.29
C VAL A 371 -13.96 -0.78 -23.33
N VAL A 372 -13.12 -0.50 -24.32
CA VAL A 372 -12.78 -1.41 -25.41
C VAL A 372 -11.36 -1.91 -25.21
N VAL A 373 -11.18 -3.23 -25.13
CA VAL A 373 -9.89 -3.90 -24.90
C VAL A 373 -9.58 -4.82 -26.09
N LYS A 374 -8.32 -4.85 -26.53
CA LYS A 374 -7.84 -5.72 -27.61
C LYS A 374 -6.45 -6.25 -27.30
N ILE A 375 -6.23 -7.54 -27.53
CA ILE A 375 -4.91 -8.20 -27.42
C ILE A 375 -4.42 -8.55 -28.83
N GLY A 376 -3.31 -7.95 -29.25
CA GLY A 376 -2.72 -8.17 -30.56
C GLY A 376 -3.67 -7.85 -31.73
N ASN A 377 -3.80 -8.79 -32.66
CA ASN A 377 -4.63 -8.64 -33.86
C ASN A 377 -6.02 -9.27 -33.72
N ASN A 378 -6.41 -9.71 -32.52
CA ASN A 378 -7.71 -10.33 -32.26
C ASN A 378 -8.86 -9.33 -32.27
N ALA A 379 -10.09 -9.83 -32.21
CA ALA A 379 -11.28 -8.98 -32.12
C ALA A 379 -11.29 -8.13 -30.84
N GLU A 380 -11.84 -6.92 -30.94
CA GLU A 380 -12.03 -6.05 -29.77
C GLU A 380 -13.14 -6.61 -28.87
N THR A 381 -12.94 -6.51 -27.55
CA THR A 381 -13.98 -6.82 -26.54
C THR A 381 -14.44 -5.51 -25.90
N THR A 382 -15.76 -5.33 -25.81
CA THR A 382 -16.37 -4.11 -25.26
C THR A 382 -17.06 -4.40 -23.93
N PHE A 383 -16.75 -3.61 -22.93
CA PHE A 383 -17.37 -3.63 -21.60
C PHE A 383 -18.15 -2.34 -21.39
N THR A 384 -19.38 -2.41 -20.88
CA THR A 384 -20.24 -1.22 -20.71
C THR A 384 -20.35 -0.83 -19.25
N ALA A 385 -19.90 0.38 -18.92
CA ALA A 385 -20.10 1.01 -17.62
C ALA A 385 -21.41 1.81 -17.64
N SER A 386 -22.29 1.54 -16.68
CA SER A 386 -23.64 2.10 -16.64
C SER A 386 -23.71 3.54 -16.13
N GLY A 387 -22.65 4.07 -15.51
CA GLY A 387 -22.69 5.37 -14.86
C GLY A 387 -21.32 5.93 -14.48
N ALA A 388 -21.35 6.96 -13.64
CA ALA A 388 -20.16 7.58 -13.09
C ALA A 388 -19.56 6.74 -11.95
N GLY A 389 -18.26 6.89 -11.71
CA GLY A 389 -17.51 6.18 -10.67
C GLY A 389 -16.43 5.26 -11.23
N ALA A 390 -15.94 4.35 -10.40
CA ALA A 390 -15.00 3.31 -10.81
C ALA A 390 -15.74 2.16 -11.49
N PHE A 391 -15.28 1.79 -12.69
CA PHE A 391 -15.68 0.60 -13.41
C PHE A 391 -14.49 -0.34 -13.52
N HIS A 392 -14.56 -1.50 -12.85
CA HIS A 392 -13.51 -2.51 -12.82
C HIS A 392 -13.98 -3.77 -13.56
N ALA A 393 -13.12 -4.31 -14.43
CA ALA A 393 -13.38 -5.55 -15.16
C ALA A 393 -12.07 -6.15 -15.69
N SER A 394 -12.16 -7.34 -16.29
CA SER A 394 -11.02 -8.02 -16.88
C SER A 394 -11.36 -8.79 -18.17
N LEU A 395 -10.37 -8.92 -19.05
CA LEU A 395 -10.42 -9.70 -20.28
C LEU A 395 -9.45 -10.89 -20.18
N PRO A 396 -9.90 -12.15 -20.22
CA PRO A 396 -8.99 -13.29 -20.23
C PRO A 396 -8.12 -13.33 -21.49
N PHE A 397 -6.86 -13.75 -21.32
CA PHE A 397 -5.93 -13.92 -22.43
C PHE A 397 -6.48 -14.91 -23.45
N ASN A 398 -7.04 -16.05 -23.00
CA ASN A 398 -7.56 -17.12 -23.87
C ASN A 398 -6.57 -17.52 -24.98
N GLY A 399 -5.28 -17.59 -24.65
CA GLY A 399 -4.20 -17.89 -25.60
C GLY A 399 -3.82 -16.76 -26.55
N GLN A 400 -4.44 -15.58 -26.46
CA GLN A 400 -4.10 -14.41 -27.27
C GLN A 400 -2.76 -13.81 -26.81
N THR A 401 -1.98 -13.34 -27.79
CA THR A 401 -0.69 -12.70 -27.60
C THR A 401 -0.62 -11.42 -28.42
N GLY A 402 0.36 -10.55 -28.13
CA GLY A 402 0.57 -9.27 -28.78
C GLY A 402 0.26 -8.07 -27.89
N VAL A 403 0.39 -6.87 -28.47
CA VAL A 403 0.17 -5.59 -27.78
C VAL A 403 -1.24 -5.52 -27.20
N VAL A 404 -1.35 -5.16 -25.93
CA VAL A 404 -2.64 -4.83 -25.31
C VAL A 404 -2.96 -3.38 -25.61
N SER A 405 -4.14 -3.12 -26.17
CA SER A 405 -4.66 -1.76 -26.36
C SER A 405 -6.00 -1.62 -25.69
N ILE A 406 -6.21 -0.47 -25.05
CA ILE A 406 -7.42 -0.18 -24.28
C ILE A 406 -7.84 1.27 -24.51
N ARG A 407 -9.14 1.50 -24.63
CA ARG A 407 -9.70 2.86 -24.80
C ARG A 407 -11.10 2.99 -24.19
N VAL A 408 -11.43 4.19 -23.75
CA VAL A 408 -12.80 4.56 -23.36
C VAL A 408 -13.52 5.18 -24.55
N VAL A 409 -14.72 4.70 -24.84
CA VAL A 409 -15.59 5.16 -25.92
C VAL A 409 -16.89 5.70 -25.33
N ARG A 410 -17.29 6.89 -25.78
CA ARG A 410 -18.56 7.52 -25.43
C ARG A 410 -19.20 8.07 -26.69
N ASN A 411 -20.48 7.75 -26.91
CA ASN A 411 -21.22 8.15 -28.11
C ASN A 411 -20.51 7.75 -29.42
N GLY A 412 -19.89 6.58 -29.45
CA GLY A 412 -19.16 6.06 -30.62
C GLY A 412 -17.80 6.72 -30.89
N GLN A 413 -17.33 7.63 -30.03
CA GLN A 413 -16.05 8.30 -30.14
C GLN A 413 -15.13 7.95 -28.98
N THR A 414 -13.84 7.80 -29.23
CA THR A 414 -12.84 7.68 -28.17
C THR A 414 -12.85 8.96 -27.34
N VAL A 415 -12.93 8.83 -26.01
CA VAL A 415 -12.78 9.96 -25.10
C VAL A 415 -11.32 10.42 -25.16
N GLY A 416 -11.09 11.70 -25.44
CA GLY A 416 -9.74 12.26 -25.56
C GLY A 416 -8.88 11.94 -24.33
N GLY A 417 -7.64 11.52 -24.55
CA GLY A 417 -6.71 11.13 -23.48
C GLY A 417 -6.94 9.75 -22.86
N LEU A 418 -8.13 9.13 -23.00
CA LEU A 418 -8.44 7.80 -22.44
C LEU A 418 -8.18 6.67 -23.44
N GLN A 419 -6.96 6.60 -23.96
CA GLN A 419 -6.49 5.50 -24.79
C GLN A 419 -5.02 5.23 -24.51
N SER A 420 -4.64 3.95 -24.41
CA SER A 420 -3.27 3.52 -24.23
C SER A 420 -3.00 2.18 -24.94
N SER A 421 -1.74 1.98 -25.31
CA SER A 421 -1.20 0.67 -25.69
C SER A 421 -0.07 0.29 -24.75
N GLY A 422 -0.07 -0.95 -24.27
CA GLY A 422 0.93 -1.46 -23.33
C GLY A 422 1.91 -2.44 -23.97
N ALA A 423 2.72 -3.08 -23.13
CA ALA A 423 3.64 -4.12 -23.56
C ALA A 423 2.92 -5.34 -24.16
N ALA A 424 3.57 -6.07 -25.06
CA ALA A 424 2.98 -7.25 -25.68
C ALA A 424 2.92 -8.43 -24.70
N ILE A 425 1.77 -9.12 -24.64
CA ILE A 425 1.68 -10.46 -24.05
C ILE A 425 2.45 -11.41 -24.97
N GLN A 426 3.39 -12.17 -24.42
CA GLN A 426 4.27 -13.06 -25.15
C GLN A 426 3.77 -14.50 -25.11
N GLY A 427 4.00 -15.24 -26.20
CA GLY A 427 3.63 -16.66 -26.29
C GLY A 427 4.59 -17.62 -25.58
N SER A 428 5.71 -17.11 -25.06
CA SER A 428 6.72 -17.87 -24.33
C SER A 428 7.39 -16.99 -23.29
N ALA A 429 7.87 -17.61 -22.21
CA ALA A 429 8.68 -16.97 -21.20
C ALA A 429 10.02 -16.44 -21.77
N PRO A 430 10.35 -15.14 -21.62
CA PRO A 430 11.69 -14.63 -21.95
C PRO A 430 12.77 -15.48 -21.27
N ASN A 431 13.75 -15.95 -22.05
CA ASN A 431 14.84 -16.81 -21.56
C ASN A 431 14.36 -18.06 -20.80
N GLY A 432 13.12 -18.51 -21.02
CA GLY A 432 12.51 -19.63 -20.31
C GLY A 432 12.19 -19.35 -18.85
N VAL A 433 12.07 -18.08 -18.42
CA VAL A 433 11.73 -17.67 -17.05
C VAL A 433 10.39 -16.93 -17.02
N ILE A 434 9.44 -17.45 -16.25
CA ILE A 434 8.13 -16.81 -16.05
C ILE A 434 8.29 -15.70 -15.02
N ASN A 435 7.93 -14.47 -15.41
CA ASN A 435 7.85 -13.34 -14.49
C ASN A 435 6.40 -13.20 -13.99
N TYR A 436 6.20 -13.33 -12.68
CA TYR A 436 4.88 -13.16 -12.04
C TYR A 436 4.57 -11.73 -11.62
N ASN A 437 5.49 -10.78 -11.86
CA ASN A 437 5.23 -9.36 -11.70
C ASN A 437 4.21 -8.86 -12.75
N ALA A 438 3.47 -7.81 -12.41
CA ALA A 438 2.53 -7.16 -13.31
C ALA A 438 3.20 -6.02 -14.09
N TRP A 439 2.83 -5.86 -15.35
CA TRP A 439 3.09 -4.63 -16.09
C TRP A 439 1.85 -3.74 -15.96
N VAL A 440 2.03 -2.46 -15.63
CA VAL A 440 0.92 -1.53 -15.40
C VAL A 440 1.02 -0.35 -16.37
N GLY A 441 -0.09 -0.06 -17.05
CA GLY A 441 -0.23 1.08 -17.94
C GLY A 441 -1.45 1.92 -17.57
N GLY A 442 -1.48 3.16 -18.06
CA GLY A 442 -2.62 4.04 -17.85
C GLY A 442 -2.74 5.16 -18.86
N ALA A 443 -3.87 5.86 -18.80
CA ALA A 443 -4.24 6.98 -19.64
C ALA A 443 -5.16 7.92 -18.85
N SER A 444 -5.07 9.23 -19.12
CA SER A 444 -5.86 10.26 -18.44
C SER A 444 -6.37 11.31 -19.41
N ALA A 445 -7.57 11.83 -19.14
CA ALA A 445 -8.28 12.83 -19.96
C ALA A 445 -8.00 14.27 -19.53
#